data_AF-A0AAW9CPC9-F1
#
_entry.id   AF-A0AAW9CPC9-F1
#
_cell.length_a   1.000
_cell.length_b   1.000
_cell.length_c   1.000
_cell.angle_alpha   90.00
_cell.angle_beta   90.00
_cell.angle_gamma   90.00
#
_symmetry.space_group_name_H-M   'P 1'
#
loop_
_entity.id
_entity.type
_entity.pdbx_description
1 polymer ?
#
loop_
_entity_poly.entity_id
_entity_poly.type
_entity_poly.pdbx_seq_one_letter_code
_entity_poly.pdbx_strand_id
1 'polypeptide(L)' 'MTHRNPSAAARDEGPLSANDIAGLARRVPQIDPARYLDEQARLAYRDALTRWPVLAKLMGLLE' A
#
# COMPACT_ATOMS: atom_id res chain seq x y z
N MET A 1 13.18 -32.40 -22.19
CA MET A 1 13.24 -30.93 -22.37
C MET A 1 12.54 -30.26 -21.20
N THR A 2 13.28 -29.63 -20.29
CA THR A 2 12.74 -28.91 -19.14
C THR A 2 12.14 -27.57 -19.58
N HIS A 3 10.85 -27.39 -19.33
CA HIS A 3 10.11 -26.15 -19.51
C HIS A 3 10.73 -25.04 -18.65
N ARG A 4 11.43 -24.08 -19.26
CA ARG A 4 11.80 -22.83 -18.59
C ARG A 4 10.72 -21.79 -18.88
N ASN A 5 9.83 -21.60 -17.91
CA ASN A 5 8.84 -20.53 -17.91
C ASN A 5 9.56 -19.18 -17.67
N PRO A 6 9.51 -18.20 -18.60
CA PRO A 6 10.16 -16.90 -18.42
C PRO A 6 9.40 -15.95 -17.49
N SER A 7 8.24 -16.34 -16.95
CA SER A 7 7.45 -15.51 -16.02
C SER A 7 7.95 -15.55 -14.56
N ALA A 8 9.24 -15.85 -14.37
CA ALA A 8 9.96 -15.72 -13.10
C ALA A 8 10.82 -14.44 -13.10
N ALA A 9 10.38 -13.40 -13.81
CA ALA A 9 10.90 -12.06 -13.62
C ALA A 9 10.49 -11.60 -12.21
N ALA A 10 11.40 -11.83 -11.27
CA ALA A 10 11.52 -11.20 -9.95
C ALA A 10 10.22 -10.54 -9.47
N ARG A 11 9.34 -11.33 -8.84
CA ARG A 11 8.39 -10.74 -7.91
C ARG A 11 9.23 -10.22 -6.76
N ASP A 12 9.43 -8.92 -6.76
CA ASP A 12 9.83 -8.11 -5.62
C ASP A 12 8.78 -8.36 -4.53
N GLU A 13 8.93 -9.47 -3.80
CA GLU A 13 8.08 -9.85 -2.66
C GLU A 13 8.49 -9.03 -1.44
N GLY A 14 8.53 -7.70 -1.60
CA GLY A 14 8.33 -6.79 -0.50
C GLY A 14 6.96 -7.07 0.13
N PRO A 15 6.76 -6.74 1.43
CA PRO A 15 5.47 -6.91 2.07
C PRO A 15 4.40 -6.33 1.16
N LEU A 16 3.39 -7.14 0.82
CA LEU A 16 2.23 -6.70 0.05
C LEU A 16 1.62 -5.52 0.81
N SER A 17 2.06 -4.32 0.46
CA SER A 17 1.40 -3.10 0.85
C SER A 17 -0.04 -3.30 0.43
N ALA A 18 -0.97 -3.19 1.38
CA ALA A 18 -2.40 -3.34 1.10
C ALA A 18 -2.86 -2.40 -0.05
N ASN A 19 -2.03 -1.41 -0.40
CA ASN A 19 -2.17 -0.59 -1.59
C ASN A 19 -0.80 -0.38 -2.30
N ASP A 20 -0.54 -1.08 -3.43
CA ASP A 20 0.64 -0.85 -4.29
C ASP A 20 0.27 0.00 -5.53
N ILE A 21 -0.08 1.26 -5.29
CA ILE A 21 -0.40 2.22 -6.36
C ILE A 21 0.78 2.46 -7.31
N ALA A 22 2.02 2.33 -6.82
CA ALA A 22 3.23 2.48 -7.63
C ALA A 22 3.40 1.30 -8.62
N GLY A 23 3.12 0.07 -8.18
CA GLY A 23 3.04 -1.10 -9.06
C GLY A 23 1.89 -0.99 -10.06
N LEU A 24 0.75 -0.41 -9.65
CA LEU A 24 -0.40 -0.21 -10.53
C LEU A 24 -0.10 0.83 -11.63
N ALA A 25 0.48 1.98 -11.29
CA ALA A 25 0.83 3.02 -12.25
C ALA A 25 1.87 2.56 -13.28
N ARG A 26 2.76 1.62 -12.91
CA ARG A 26 3.68 0.98 -13.87
C ARG A 26 2.96 0.16 -14.95
N ARG A 27 1.73 -0.28 -14.70
CA ARG A 27 0.90 -1.07 -15.63
C ARG A 27 -0.20 -0.24 -16.29
N VAL A 28 -0.64 0.84 -15.65
CA VAL A 28 -1.73 1.71 -16.10
C VAL A 28 -1.22 3.16 -16.20
N PRO A 29 -0.85 3.63 -17.40
CA PRO A 29 -0.24 4.95 -17.60
C PRO A 29 -1.14 6.13 -17.21
N GLN A 30 -2.45 5.93 -17.12
CA GLN A 30 -3.42 6.97 -16.76
C GLN A 30 -3.50 7.20 -15.24
N ILE A 31 -2.90 6.32 -14.45
CA ILE A 31 -2.86 6.47 -13.00
C ILE A 31 -1.60 7.24 -12.62
N ASP A 32 -1.82 8.39 -11.98
CA ASP A 32 -0.77 9.18 -11.36
C ASP A 32 -0.73 8.86 -9.86
N PRO A 33 0.30 8.15 -9.36
CA PRO A 33 0.46 7.84 -7.93
C PRO A 33 0.50 9.09 -7.06
N ALA A 34 1.05 10.20 -7.55
CA ALA A 34 1.18 11.42 -6.76
C ALA A 34 -0.17 12.11 -6.54
N ARG A 35 -1.17 11.79 -7.36
CA ARG A 35 -2.54 12.30 -7.27
C ARG A 35 -3.55 11.28 -6.75
N TYR A 36 -3.09 10.07 -6.42
CA TYR A 36 -3.95 9.04 -5.91
C TYR A 36 -4.29 9.29 -4.44
N LEU A 37 -5.58 9.44 -4.15
CA LEU A 37 -6.10 9.56 -2.80
C LEU A 37 -6.89 8.28 -2.46
N ASP A 38 -6.41 7.54 -1.47
CA ASP A 38 -7.15 6.41 -0.90
C ASP A 38 -8.00 6.88 0.29
N GLU A 39 -9.25 7.20 -0.01
CA GLU A 39 -10.22 7.63 1.01
C GLU A 39 -10.52 6.52 2.03
N GLN A 40 -10.48 5.24 1.60
CA GLN A 40 -10.73 4.12 2.50
C GLN A 40 -9.58 3.96 3.49
N ALA A 41 -8.33 4.08 3.04
CA ALA A 41 -7.17 4.08 3.94
C ALA A 41 -7.21 5.27 4.91
N ARG A 42 -7.62 6.45 4.43
CA ARG A 42 -7.77 7.64 5.28
C ARG A 42 -8.81 7.44 6.38
N LEU A 43 -9.96 6.84 6.07
CA LEU A 43 -11.00 6.53 7.04
C LEU A 43 -10.55 5.47 8.03
N ALA A 44 -9.95 4.37 7.56
CA ALA A 44 -9.42 3.32 8.41
C ALA A 44 -8.37 3.85 9.40
N TYR A 45 -7.52 4.78 8.96
CA TYR A 45 -6.56 5.45 9.83
C TYR A 45 -7.24 6.27 10.94
N ARG A 46 -8.24 7.08 10.60
CA ARG A 46 -8.99 7.88 11.59
C ARG A 46 -9.74 7.00 12.60
N ASP A 47 -10.33 5.92 12.13
CA ASP A 47 -11.00 4.94 12.99
C ASP A 47 -10.01 4.25 13.91
N ALA A 48 -8.81 3.90 13.42
CA ALA A 48 -7.75 3.31 14.23
C ALA A 48 -7.27 4.26 15.33
N LEU A 49 -7.09 5.55 15.03
CA LEU A 49 -6.74 6.57 16.04
C LEU A 49 -7.79 6.66 17.14
N THR A 50 -9.07 6.57 16.77
CA THR A 50 -10.19 6.65 17.72
C THR A 50 -10.30 5.36 18.56
N ARG A 51 -10.08 4.20 17.95
CA ARG A 51 -10.18 2.89 18.60
C ARG A 51 -9.03 2.60 19.55
N TRP A 52 -7.83 3.11 19.24
CA TRP A 52 -6.59 2.82 19.98
C TRP A 52 -5.86 4.09 20.42
N PRO A 53 -6.49 4.94 21.24
CA PRO A 53 -5.95 6.27 21.56
C PRO A 53 -4.62 6.22 22.33
N VAL A 54 -4.43 5.23 23.20
CA VAL A 54 -3.18 5.06 23.95
C VAL A 54 -2.01 4.73 23.02
N LEU A 55 -2.22 3.78 22.10
CA LEU A 55 -1.20 3.39 21.13
C LEU A 55 -0.84 4.57 20.21
N ALA A 56 -1.85 5.30 19.75
CA ALA A 56 -1.64 6.48 18.92
C ALA A 56 -0.83 7.57 19.63
N LYS A 57 -1.04 7.81 20.94
CA LYS A 57 -0.20 8.73 21.73
C LYS A 57 1.25 8.26 21.86
N LEU A 58 1.46 6.97 22.13
CA LEU A 58 2.81 6.41 22.23
C LEU A 58 3.57 6.49 20.89
N MET A 59 2.84 6.36 19.78
CA MET A 59 3.38 6.50 18.43
C MET A 59 3.53 7.96 17.98
N GLY A 60 3.13 8.95 18.79
CA GLY A 60 3.16 10.38 18.42
C GLY A 60 2.21 10.75 17.28
N LEU A 61 1.13 9.99 17.10
CA LEU A 61 0.15 10.16 16.02
C LEU A 61 -1.04 11.04 16.42
N LEU A 62 -1.14 11.41 17.69
CA LEU A 62 -2.09 12.36 18.25
C LEU A 62 -1.31 13.56 18.80
N GLU A 63 -1.67 14.78 18.39
CA GLU A 63 -1.19 16.03 19.02
C GLU A 63 -1.63 16.14 20.49
#